data_AF-A0A1F2TVI3-F1
#
_entry.id   AF-A0A1F2TVI3-F1
#
_cell.length_a   1.000
_cell.length_b   1.000
_cell.length_c   1.000
_cell.angle_alpha   90.00
_cell.angle_beta   90.00
_cell.angle_gamma   90.00
#
_symmetry.space_group_name_H-M   'P 1'
#
loop_
_entity.id
_entity.type
_entity.pdbx_description
1 polymer ?
#
loop_
_entity_poly.entity_id
_entity_poly.type
_entity_poly.pdbx_seq_one_letter_code
_entity_poly.pdbx_strand_id
1 'polypeptide(L)'
;MNALKLDIATVPTLVITNSTFAYGSTVALTYRFQIFSAAGVAVYTSSQVPGSAGATTSHAATTAALEGEQTYTWQARAEYGDLFGPWFSSSSASFVTPTSEGFIKGNEMYDPLINGKTVGELHGPTAFAVGQTGGVTLGDHDAYISYELPQTLLEGEFSLLVTDMPANTKGGKTKLFAMGQGYSDIVTNEYRMTVEKRGDPPGIVAWRFIARDDVIDTEGAEREEYNFQAHLLYFWRATWQSNYFEVEIREGGFSGQTVYRKGKHWEGRGYEANPHVLYVGAPIGRSGPDGASVNGVKIRQVYVGPFRRPASANQ
;
A
#
# COMPACT_ATOMS: atom_id res chain seq x y z
N MET A 1 -15.68 13.46 18.38
CA MET A 1 -14.66 12.97 19.32
C MET A 1 -13.46 12.54 18.51
N ASN A 2 -12.26 12.99 18.86
CA ASN A 2 -11.05 12.63 18.13
C ASN A 2 -10.66 11.20 18.52
N ALA A 3 -10.50 10.32 17.52
CA ALA A 3 -10.05 8.96 17.74
C ALA A 3 -8.64 8.96 18.37
N LEU A 4 -8.38 8.03 19.30
CA LEU A 4 -7.04 7.86 19.85
C LEU A 4 -6.13 7.24 18.79
N LYS A 5 -5.08 7.94 18.35
CA LYS A 5 -4.06 7.32 17.49
C LYS A 5 -3.12 6.49 18.36
N LEU A 6 -2.97 5.22 18.02
CA LEU A 6 -2.05 4.31 18.69
C LEU A 6 -0.63 4.50 18.15
N ASP A 7 0.37 4.28 19.02
CA ASP A 7 1.77 4.25 18.63
C ASP A 7 2.11 2.97 17.86
N ILE A 8 3.20 3.02 17.09
CA ILE A 8 3.67 1.92 16.25
C ILE A 8 3.87 0.64 17.08
N ALA A 9 3.46 -0.50 16.50
CA ALA A 9 3.50 -1.82 17.14
C ALA A 9 2.70 -1.94 18.46
N THR A 10 1.86 -0.95 18.80
CA THR A 10 1.02 -1.01 19.99
C THR A 10 -0.20 -1.88 19.73
N VAL A 11 -0.37 -2.91 20.54
CA VAL A 11 -1.61 -3.68 20.58
C VAL A 11 -2.69 -2.85 21.28
N PRO A 12 -3.88 -2.65 20.67
CA PRO A 12 -4.95 -1.94 21.34
C PRO A 12 -5.36 -2.67 22.62
N THR A 13 -5.34 -1.95 23.73
CA THR A 13 -5.89 -2.41 25.01
C THR A 13 -7.25 -1.76 25.21
N LEU A 14 -8.30 -2.56 25.12
CA LEU A 14 -9.68 -2.12 25.30
C LEU A 14 -10.01 -2.17 26.80
N VAL A 15 -10.49 -1.06 27.35
CA VAL A 15 -10.75 -0.95 28.80
C VAL A 15 -12.19 -0.54 29.02
N ILE A 16 -12.89 -1.29 29.88
CA ILE A 16 -14.24 -0.97 30.33
C ILE A 16 -14.27 -0.80 31.85
N THR A 17 -15.24 -0.03 32.33
CA THR A 17 -15.66 -0.09 33.73
C THR A 17 -16.50 -1.33 33.93
N ASN A 18 -16.22 -2.07 35.00
CA ASN A 18 -16.96 -3.28 35.33
C ASN A 18 -18.42 -2.97 35.62
N SER A 19 -19.31 -3.80 35.09
CA SER A 19 -20.75 -3.71 35.36
C SER A 19 -21.03 -4.01 36.83
N THR A 20 -21.94 -3.26 37.42
CA THR A 20 -22.38 -3.43 38.81
C THR A 20 -23.79 -4.00 38.85
N PHE A 21 -24.08 -4.76 39.90
CA PHE A 21 -25.43 -5.26 40.17
C PHE A 21 -26.19 -4.20 40.97
N ALA A 22 -27.30 -3.71 40.42
CA ALA A 22 -28.17 -2.78 41.13
C ALA A 22 -28.91 -3.45 42.31
N TYR A 23 -29.14 -4.76 42.21
CA TYR A 23 -29.88 -5.55 43.19
C TYR A 23 -29.22 -6.92 43.36
N GLY A 24 -28.76 -7.25 44.57
CA GLY A 24 -28.20 -8.56 44.92
C GLY A 24 -26.70 -8.57 45.23
N SER A 25 -26.17 -9.77 45.47
CA SER A 25 -24.74 -10.02 45.73
C SER A 25 -23.93 -9.95 44.44
N THR A 26 -22.72 -9.37 44.52
CA THR A 26 -21.77 -9.34 43.41
C THR A 26 -21.48 -10.75 42.90
N VAL A 27 -21.70 -11.00 41.61
CA VAL A 27 -21.26 -12.23 40.95
C VAL A 27 -20.09 -11.93 40.00
N ALA A 28 -19.25 -12.93 39.79
CA ALA A 28 -18.16 -12.84 38.81
C ALA A 28 -18.76 -12.78 37.40
N LEU A 29 -18.50 -11.68 36.70
CA LEU A 29 -18.88 -11.49 35.31
C LEU A 29 -17.71 -11.83 34.39
N THR A 30 -18.04 -12.29 33.18
CA THR A 30 -17.10 -12.28 32.06
C THR A 30 -17.51 -11.21 31.06
N TYR A 31 -16.61 -10.84 30.15
CA TYR A 31 -16.83 -9.81 29.17
C TYR A 31 -16.45 -10.28 27.78
N ARG A 32 -17.18 -9.81 26.78
CA ARG A 32 -16.85 -10.02 25.36
C ARG A 32 -16.59 -8.69 24.71
N PHE A 33 -15.54 -8.62 23.90
CA PHE A 33 -15.13 -7.42 23.15
C PHE A 33 -15.24 -7.68 21.66
N GLN A 34 -15.61 -6.65 20.89
CA GLN A 34 -15.61 -6.67 19.43
C GLN A 34 -15.02 -5.39 18.87
N ILE A 35 -14.28 -5.52 17.76
CA ILE A 35 -13.74 -4.38 17.00
C ILE A 35 -14.36 -4.41 15.60
N PHE A 36 -14.73 -3.23 15.11
CA PHE A 36 -15.38 -3.02 13.82
C PHE A 36 -14.54 -2.09 12.96
N SER A 37 -14.44 -2.41 11.67
CA SER A 37 -13.88 -1.51 10.66
C SER A 37 -14.74 -0.25 10.47
N ALA A 38 -14.23 0.74 9.75
CA ALA A 38 -14.99 1.94 9.37
C ALA A 38 -16.29 1.61 8.59
N ALA A 39 -16.35 0.45 7.93
CA ALA A 39 -17.55 -0.04 7.23
C ALA A 39 -18.56 -0.75 8.16
N GLY A 40 -18.30 -0.82 9.47
CA GLY A 40 -19.18 -1.48 10.43
C GLY A 40 -19.08 -3.02 10.43
N VAL A 41 -18.04 -3.59 9.83
CA VAL A 41 -17.82 -5.06 9.81
C VAL A 41 -16.99 -5.46 11.03
N ALA A 42 -17.44 -6.48 11.77
CA ALA A 42 -16.68 -7.03 12.89
C ALA A 42 -15.39 -7.71 12.38
N VAL A 43 -14.23 -7.14 12.71
CA VAL A 43 -12.89 -7.66 12.35
C VAL A 43 -12.24 -8.43 13.49
N TYR A 44 -12.83 -8.37 14.69
CA TYR A 44 -12.36 -9.07 15.86
C TYR A 44 -13.51 -9.36 16.82
N THR A 45 -13.49 -10.54 17.44
CA THR A 45 -14.33 -10.89 18.59
C THR A 45 -13.49 -11.68 19.58
N SER A 46 -13.42 -11.24 20.83
CA SER A 46 -12.68 -11.94 21.87
C SER A 46 -13.41 -13.22 22.31
N SER A 47 -12.67 -14.13 22.94
CA SER A 47 -13.26 -15.10 23.87
C SER A 47 -13.83 -14.37 25.11
N GLN A 48 -14.48 -15.11 26.00
CA GLN A 48 -14.91 -14.56 27.30
C GLN A 48 -13.69 -14.18 28.14
N VAL A 49 -13.61 -12.89 28.49
CA VAL A 49 -12.56 -12.30 29.33
C VAL A 49 -13.08 -12.23 30.77
N PRO A 50 -12.45 -12.88 31.75
CA PRO A 50 -12.86 -12.76 33.14
C PRO A 50 -12.80 -11.31 33.63
N GLY A 51 -13.84 -10.87 34.33
CA GLY A 51 -13.85 -9.57 34.98
C GLY A 51 -12.75 -9.47 36.02
N SER A 52 -12.02 -8.35 36.04
CA SER A 52 -11.03 -8.10 37.10
C SER A 52 -11.73 -7.80 38.43
N ALA A 53 -11.05 -8.05 39.56
CA ALA A 53 -11.55 -7.67 40.88
C ALA A 53 -11.55 -6.15 41.14
N GLY A 54 -10.96 -5.36 40.23
CA GLY A 54 -10.95 -3.90 40.31
C GLY A 54 -12.20 -3.25 39.71
N ALA A 55 -12.15 -1.92 39.56
CA ALA A 55 -13.23 -1.15 38.94
C ALA A 55 -13.31 -1.31 37.41
N THR A 56 -12.24 -1.80 36.77
CA THR A 56 -12.12 -1.89 35.32
C THR A 56 -11.61 -3.25 34.86
N THR A 57 -12.05 -3.69 33.68
CA THR A 57 -11.48 -4.85 32.99
C THR A 57 -10.84 -4.39 31.69
N SER A 58 -9.65 -4.93 31.42
CA SER A 58 -8.84 -4.61 30.25
C SER A 58 -8.63 -5.85 29.40
N HIS A 59 -8.64 -5.69 28.08
CA HIS A 59 -8.39 -6.75 27.11
C HIS A 59 -7.43 -6.28 26.02
N ALA A 60 -6.29 -6.94 25.89
CA ALA A 60 -5.36 -6.69 24.78
C ALA A 60 -5.79 -7.51 23.56
N ALA A 61 -6.18 -6.84 22.48
CA ALA A 61 -6.63 -7.50 21.25
C ALA A 61 -5.45 -7.95 20.37
N THR A 62 -4.59 -8.83 20.91
CA THR A 62 -3.33 -9.28 20.29
C THR A 62 -3.51 -10.05 18.98
N THR A 63 -4.67 -10.68 18.78
CA THR A 63 -4.99 -11.47 17.58
C THR A 63 -5.88 -10.73 16.59
N ALA A 64 -6.17 -9.45 16.82
CA ALA A 64 -6.93 -8.66 15.87
C ALA A 64 -6.08 -8.38 14.63
N ALA A 65 -6.57 -8.80 13.46
CA ALA A 65 -5.96 -8.52 12.17
C ALA A 65 -6.32 -7.08 11.73
N LEU A 66 -5.74 -6.09 12.40
CA LEU A 66 -6.02 -4.68 12.13
C LEU A 66 -5.05 -4.14 11.07
N GLU A 67 -5.61 -3.57 10.01
CA GLU A 67 -4.85 -2.79 9.04
C GLU A 67 -4.37 -1.48 9.67
N GLY A 68 -3.17 -1.04 9.30
CA GLY A 68 -2.58 0.23 9.75
C GLY A 68 -3.31 1.45 9.20
N GLU A 69 -3.22 2.58 9.93
CA GLU A 69 -3.87 3.86 9.58
C GLU A 69 -5.39 3.79 9.33
N GLN A 70 -6.05 2.79 9.90
CA GLN A 70 -7.49 2.64 9.78
C GLN A 70 -8.16 3.07 11.08
N THR A 71 -9.31 3.73 10.94
CA THR A 71 -10.17 4.02 12.08
C THR A 71 -11.02 2.81 12.40
N TYR A 72 -10.97 2.38 13.65
CA TYR A 72 -11.80 1.31 14.18
C TYR A 72 -12.71 1.85 15.28
N THR A 73 -13.86 1.21 15.42
CA THR A 73 -14.74 1.35 16.58
C THR A 73 -14.77 0.03 17.32
N TRP A 74 -15.16 0.06 18.59
CA TRP A 74 -15.27 -1.18 19.37
C TRP A 74 -16.42 -1.09 20.37
N GLN A 75 -16.87 -2.26 20.82
CA GLN A 75 -17.89 -2.42 21.84
C GLN A 75 -17.55 -3.58 22.76
N ALA A 76 -18.20 -3.61 23.92
CA ALA A 76 -18.09 -4.72 24.85
C ALA A 76 -19.41 -5.01 25.55
N ARG A 77 -19.58 -6.20 26.11
CA ARG A 77 -20.73 -6.53 26.96
C ARG A 77 -20.34 -7.45 28.10
N ALA A 78 -21.11 -7.40 29.19
CA ALA A 78 -21.02 -8.36 30.27
C ALA A 78 -21.80 -9.65 29.94
N GLU A 79 -21.28 -10.79 30.40
CA GLU A 79 -21.87 -12.13 30.27
C GLU A 79 -21.82 -12.86 31.63
N TYR A 80 -22.86 -13.64 31.92
CA TYR A 80 -22.95 -14.51 33.10
C TYR A 80 -23.59 -15.84 32.69
N GLY A 81 -22.77 -16.89 32.55
CA GLY A 81 -23.20 -18.13 31.90
C GLY A 81 -23.69 -17.84 30.48
N ASP A 82 -24.92 -18.24 30.17
CA ASP A 82 -25.56 -18.01 28.87
C ASP A 82 -26.35 -16.68 28.79
N LEU A 83 -26.39 -15.92 29.88
CA LEU A 83 -27.04 -14.62 29.94
C LEU A 83 -26.06 -13.51 29.52
N PHE A 84 -26.57 -12.53 28.79
CA PHE A 84 -25.77 -11.40 28.29
C PHE A 84 -26.46 -10.07 28.54
N GLY A 85 -25.66 -9.08 28.93
CA GLY A 85 -26.09 -7.69 28.99
C GLY A 85 -26.16 -7.05 27.61
N PRO A 86 -26.67 -5.81 27.51
CA PRO A 86 -26.61 -5.04 26.29
C PRO A 86 -25.15 -4.77 25.90
N TRP A 87 -24.91 -4.60 24.60
CA TRP A 87 -23.63 -4.07 24.14
C TRP A 87 -23.46 -2.64 24.64
N PHE A 88 -22.40 -2.42 25.40
CA PHE A 88 -21.84 -1.10 25.58
C PHE A 88 -21.19 -0.69 24.26
N SER A 89 -21.98 -0.01 23.43
CA SER A 89 -21.46 0.90 22.44
C SER A 89 -21.29 2.24 23.14
N SER A 90 -20.06 2.61 23.50
CA SER A 90 -19.82 4.05 23.50
C SER A 90 -19.96 4.46 22.04
N SER A 91 -20.86 5.39 21.74
CA SER A 91 -21.00 5.94 20.39
C SER A 91 -19.78 6.75 19.94
N SER A 92 -18.58 6.46 20.47
CA SER A 92 -17.40 7.32 20.35
C SER A 92 -16.02 6.76 20.74
N ALA A 93 -15.89 5.57 21.33
CA ALA A 93 -14.56 4.98 21.52
C ALA A 93 -14.07 4.43 20.19
N SER A 94 -13.33 5.27 19.49
CA SER A 94 -12.63 4.95 18.26
C SER A 94 -11.13 5.09 18.49
N PHE A 95 -10.37 4.27 17.77
CA PHE A 95 -8.92 4.40 17.72
C PHE A 95 -8.45 4.29 16.28
N VAL A 96 -7.30 4.87 16.00
CA VAL A 96 -6.60 4.75 14.72
C VAL A 96 -5.37 3.88 14.97
N THR A 97 -5.25 2.79 14.23
CA THR A 97 -4.04 1.97 14.27
C THR A 97 -2.82 2.77 13.81
N PRO A 98 -1.62 2.44 14.31
CA PRO A 98 -0.43 3.15 13.90
C PRO A 98 -0.18 3.07 12.39
N THR A 99 0.64 4.00 11.92
CA THR A 99 1.22 3.92 10.57
C THR A 99 2.01 2.62 10.47
N SER A 100 1.65 1.79 9.50
CA SER A 100 2.39 0.56 9.19
C SER A 100 3.84 0.92 8.90
N GLU A 101 4.79 0.07 9.28
CA GLU A 101 6.21 0.29 9.02
C GLU A 101 6.66 -0.18 7.64
N GLY A 102 5.72 -0.73 6.86
CA GLY A 102 6.03 -1.47 5.65
C GLY A 102 6.54 -2.87 5.95
N PHE A 103 6.62 -3.70 4.92
CA PHE A 103 7.16 -5.05 5.00
C PHE A 103 7.62 -5.53 3.62
N ILE A 104 8.54 -6.49 3.62
CA ILE A 104 8.83 -7.38 2.50
C ILE A 104 8.70 -8.80 3.03
N LYS A 105 7.80 -9.61 2.46
CA LYS A 105 7.52 -10.97 2.93
C LYS A 105 7.11 -11.88 1.77
N GLY A 106 7.92 -12.89 1.49
CA GLY A 106 7.65 -13.82 0.40
C GLY A 106 7.61 -13.09 -0.96
N ASN A 107 6.48 -13.13 -1.63
CA ASN A 107 6.24 -12.45 -2.90
C ASN A 107 5.40 -11.16 -2.76
N GLU A 108 5.28 -10.63 -1.54
CA GLU A 108 4.50 -9.43 -1.24
C GLU A 108 5.35 -8.36 -0.54
N MET A 109 5.11 -7.11 -0.88
CA MET A 109 5.75 -5.93 -0.31
C MET A 109 4.76 -4.79 -0.16
N TYR A 110 4.90 -4.05 0.92
CA TYR A 110 4.23 -2.77 1.12
C TYR A 110 5.21 -1.78 1.74
N ASP A 111 5.26 -0.57 1.19
CA ASP A 111 6.09 0.51 1.70
C ASP A 111 5.27 1.81 1.80
N PRO A 112 4.91 2.25 3.02
CA PRO A 112 4.11 3.46 3.20
C PRO A 112 4.80 4.71 2.65
N LEU A 113 6.12 4.84 2.85
CA LEU A 113 6.94 6.04 2.56
C LEU A 113 6.49 7.36 3.23
N ILE A 114 5.35 7.38 3.90
CA ILE A 114 4.79 8.51 4.64
C ILE A 114 5.28 8.59 6.10
N ASN A 115 6.03 7.59 6.56
CA ASN A 115 6.61 7.51 7.91
C ASN A 115 8.06 8.01 7.96
N GLY A 116 8.59 8.56 6.85
CA GLY A 116 9.94 9.09 6.79
C GLY A 116 11.03 8.04 6.58
N LYS A 117 10.67 6.81 6.20
CA LYS A 117 11.60 5.73 5.87
C LYS A 117 11.04 4.85 4.76
N THR A 118 11.83 3.87 4.35
CA THR A 118 11.49 2.84 3.37
C THR A 118 11.91 1.47 3.90
N VAL A 119 11.25 0.40 3.43
CA VAL A 119 11.71 -0.99 3.62
C VAL A 119 12.65 -1.48 2.51
N GLY A 120 12.84 -0.67 1.46
CA GLY A 120 13.78 -0.91 0.38
C GLY A 120 15.13 -0.20 0.60
N GLU A 121 15.96 -0.20 -0.45
CA GLU A 121 17.24 0.48 -0.48
C GLU A 121 17.14 1.78 -1.30
N LEU A 122 17.57 2.89 -0.71
CA LEU A 122 17.59 4.20 -1.36
C LEU A 122 18.86 4.38 -2.20
N HIS A 123 18.67 4.89 -3.41
CA HIS A 123 19.74 5.24 -4.32
C HIS A 123 19.57 6.69 -4.76
N GLY A 124 20.67 7.42 -4.88
CA GLY A 124 20.67 8.81 -5.33
C GLY A 124 20.02 9.79 -4.33
N PRO A 125 19.79 11.05 -4.76
CA PRO A 125 19.23 12.09 -3.90
C PRO A 125 17.74 11.88 -3.66
N THR A 126 17.37 11.52 -2.43
CA THR A 126 15.97 11.34 -2.01
C THR A 126 15.65 12.19 -0.78
N ALA A 127 14.39 12.59 -0.64
CA ALA A 127 13.93 13.39 0.51
C ALA A 127 12.55 12.94 0.97
N PHE A 128 12.39 12.69 2.28
CA PHE A 128 11.11 12.30 2.87
C PHE A 128 10.33 13.49 3.42
N ALA A 129 9.00 13.42 3.25
CA ALA A 129 8.03 14.18 4.02
C ALA A 129 7.13 13.20 4.79
N VAL A 130 6.82 13.52 6.05
CA VAL A 130 6.03 12.65 6.94
C VAL A 130 4.55 13.05 6.94
N GLY A 131 3.66 12.07 7.12
CA GLY A 131 2.21 12.27 7.29
C GLY A 131 1.41 11.94 6.02
N GLN A 132 0.09 12.16 6.07
CA GLN A 132 -0.84 11.71 5.02
C GLN A 132 -0.57 12.33 3.63
N THR A 133 0.04 13.51 3.55
CA THR A 133 0.47 14.14 2.29
C THR A 133 1.97 13.99 2.05
N GLY A 134 2.64 13.18 2.87
CA GLY A 134 4.05 12.86 2.79
C GLY A 134 4.38 11.89 1.65
N GLY A 135 5.56 11.30 1.74
CA GLY A 135 6.15 10.43 0.73
C GLY A 135 7.63 10.68 0.53
N VAL A 136 8.24 9.96 -0.39
CA VAL A 136 9.62 10.16 -0.82
C VAL A 136 9.66 10.93 -2.13
N THR A 137 10.50 11.95 -2.20
CA THR A 137 10.78 12.68 -3.45
C THR A 137 12.01 12.08 -4.10
N LEU A 138 11.92 11.74 -5.40
CA LEU A 138 13.07 11.33 -6.21
C LEU A 138 13.72 12.58 -6.81
N GLY A 139 14.85 13.01 -6.24
CA GLY A 139 15.45 14.32 -6.52
C GLY A 139 16.12 14.45 -7.88
N ASP A 140 16.55 13.33 -8.48
CA ASP A 140 17.16 13.32 -9.81
C ASP A 140 16.92 12.01 -10.58
N HIS A 141 17.42 11.93 -11.82
CA HIS A 141 17.27 10.78 -12.70
C HIS A 141 17.91 9.50 -12.15
N ASP A 142 18.93 9.61 -11.29
CA ASP A 142 19.57 8.48 -10.60
C ASP A 142 18.95 8.18 -9.22
N ALA A 143 17.92 8.92 -8.81
CA ALA A 143 17.22 8.69 -7.55
C ALA A 143 16.17 7.58 -7.72
N TYR A 144 16.27 6.49 -6.97
CA TYR A 144 15.29 5.41 -6.98
C TYR A 144 15.28 4.64 -5.66
N ILE A 145 14.26 3.80 -5.47
CA ILE A 145 14.23 2.79 -4.42
C ILE A 145 14.24 1.41 -5.07
N SER A 146 15.09 0.51 -4.60
CA SER A 146 15.06 -0.90 -4.99
C SER A 146 14.51 -1.79 -3.87
N TYR A 147 13.77 -2.81 -4.26
CA TYR A 147 13.26 -3.85 -3.37
C TYR A 147 13.54 -5.22 -4.00
N GLU A 148 14.06 -6.16 -3.23
CA GLU A 148 14.17 -7.55 -3.66
C GLU A 148 13.11 -8.39 -2.96
N LEU A 149 12.26 -9.08 -3.73
CA LEU A 149 11.29 -10.00 -3.16
C LEU A 149 11.98 -11.34 -2.83
N PRO A 150 11.85 -11.86 -1.59
CA PRO A 150 12.36 -13.18 -1.22
C PRO A 150 11.82 -14.33 -2.07
N GLN A 151 10.64 -14.17 -2.68
CA GLN A 151 10.04 -15.12 -3.60
C GLN A 151 9.53 -14.38 -4.84
N THR A 152 9.72 -14.98 -6.02
CA THR A 152 9.22 -14.41 -7.27
C THR A 152 7.70 -14.29 -7.25
N LEU A 153 7.20 -13.08 -7.53
CA LEU A 153 5.80 -12.83 -7.82
C LEU A 153 5.49 -13.18 -9.29
N LEU A 154 4.82 -14.32 -9.50
CA LEU A 154 4.48 -14.83 -10.85
C LEU A 154 3.34 -14.06 -11.51
N GLU A 155 2.33 -13.71 -10.72
CA GLU A 155 1.17 -12.91 -11.11
C GLU A 155 0.84 -11.96 -9.97
N GLY A 156 0.42 -10.75 -10.28
CA GLY A 156 0.05 -9.79 -9.25
C GLY A 156 -0.09 -8.35 -9.72
N GLU A 157 0.10 -7.46 -8.76
CA GLU A 157 -0.02 -6.01 -8.91
C GLU A 157 1.29 -5.33 -8.48
N PHE A 158 1.64 -4.24 -9.14
CA PHE A 158 2.57 -3.23 -8.66
C PHE A 158 1.89 -1.87 -8.78
N SER A 159 1.65 -1.21 -7.65
CA SER A 159 0.94 0.06 -7.60
C SER A 159 1.50 1.04 -6.57
N LEU A 160 1.26 2.33 -6.82
CA LEU A 160 1.74 3.42 -5.98
C LEU A 160 0.91 4.69 -6.19
N LEU A 161 1.06 5.65 -5.28
CA LEU A 161 0.49 6.98 -5.38
C LEU A 161 1.58 8.01 -5.72
N VAL A 162 1.27 8.95 -6.62
CA VAL A 162 2.21 9.98 -7.10
C VAL A 162 1.60 11.38 -7.05
N THR A 163 2.40 12.34 -6.59
CA THR A 163 2.18 13.79 -6.73
C THR A 163 3.44 14.45 -7.29
N ASP A 164 3.37 15.76 -7.54
CA ASP A 164 4.50 16.57 -8.04
C ASP A 164 5.04 16.08 -9.40
N MET A 165 4.13 15.55 -10.23
CA MET A 165 4.45 14.99 -11.54
C MET A 165 3.75 15.76 -12.67
N PRO A 166 4.22 16.97 -13.03
CA PRO A 166 3.67 17.70 -14.18
C PRO A 166 3.91 16.94 -15.49
N ALA A 167 3.11 17.19 -16.53
CA ALA A 167 3.25 16.55 -17.85
C ALA A 167 4.64 16.79 -18.45
N ASN A 168 5.14 18.01 -18.34
CA ASN A 168 6.49 18.37 -18.75
C ASN A 168 7.47 18.13 -17.59
N THR A 169 8.33 17.13 -17.73
CA THR A 169 9.47 16.86 -16.83
C THR A 169 10.74 16.71 -17.65
N LYS A 170 11.90 16.78 -17.02
CA LYS A 170 13.15 16.41 -17.68
C LYS A 170 13.16 14.92 -18.05
N GLY A 171 13.94 14.55 -19.06
CA GLY A 171 14.13 13.19 -19.53
C GLY A 171 13.14 12.75 -20.61
N GLY A 172 13.56 11.80 -21.45
CA GLY A 172 12.77 11.30 -22.58
C GLY A 172 11.91 10.09 -22.20
N LYS A 173 12.54 9.01 -21.74
CA LYS A 173 11.89 7.70 -21.47
C LYS A 173 11.95 7.32 -19.99
N THR A 174 11.63 8.28 -19.14
CA THR A 174 11.70 8.14 -17.68
C THR A 174 10.66 7.14 -17.16
N LYS A 175 11.03 6.42 -16.10
CA LYS A 175 10.27 5.36 -15.46
C LYS A 175 9.76 5.81 -14.11
N LEU A 176 8.48 5.59 -13.88
CA LEU A 176 7.86 5.82 -12.59
C LEU A 176 8.10 4.63 -11.66
N PHE A 177 8.01 3.43 -12.23
CA PHE A 177 8.41 2.19 -11.57
C PHE A 177 8.73 1.12 -12.62
N ALA A 178 9.53 0.16 -12.21
CA ALA A 178 9.98 -0.95 -13.05
C ALA A 178 10.22 -2.20 -12.20
N MET A 179 10.35 -3.36 -12.82
CA MET A 179 10.83 -4.57 -12.17
C MET A 179 11.55 -5.46 -13.17
N GLY A 180 12.42 -6.33 -12.67
CA GLY A 180 13.02 -7.36 -13.48
C GLY A 180 13.88 -8.36 -12.73
N GLN A 181 14.59 -9.19 -13.50
CA GLN A 181 15.49 -10.20 -12.94
C GLN A 181 16.82 -9.61 -12.50
N GLY A 182 17.10 -9.68 -11.20
CA GLY A 182 18.34 -9.18 -10.58
C GLY A 182 18.56 -7.68 -10.81
N TYR A 183 19.80 -7.23 -10.60
CA TYR A 183 20.20 -5.82 -10.66
C TYR A 183 20.87 -5.44 -11.99
N SER A 184 20.68 -6.26 -13.02
CA SER A 184 21.26 -5.99 -14.36
C SER A 184 20.54 -4.82 -15.05
N ASP A 185 21.10 -4.35 -16.17
CA ASP A 185 20.52 -3.25 -16.96
C ASP A 185 19.05 -3.53 -17.31
N ILE A 186 18.14 -2.76 -16.70
CA ILE A 186 16.70 -2.86 -16.90
C ILE A 186 16.31 -2.67 -18.37
N VAL A 187 17.14 -2.06 -19.22
CA VAL A 187 16.85 -1.87 -20.65
C VAL A 187 16.90 -3.19 -21.43
N THR A 188 17.65 -4.18 -20.97
CA THR A 188 17.82 -5.48 -21.65
C THR A 188 17.46 -6.68 -20.82
N ASN A 189 16.80 -6.46 -19.70
CA ASN A 189 16.34 -7.55 -18.86
C ASN A 189 15.29 -8.41 -19.61
N GLU A 190 15.48 -9.72 -19.60
CA GLU A 190 14.58 -10.71 -20.22
C GLU A 190 13.30 -10.91 -19.41
N TYR A 191 13.30 -10.56 -18.13
CA TYR A 191 12.08 -10.40 -17.34
C TYR A 191 12.00 -8.94 -16.97
N ARG A 192 11.18 -8.18 -17.68
CA ARG A 192 11.13 -6.74 -17.53
C ARG A 192 9.71 -6.25 -17.47
N MET A 193 9.45 -5.34 -16.56
CA MET A 193 8.31 -4.45 -16.64
C MET A 193 8.78 -3.03 -16.41
N THR A 194 8.34 -2.10 -17.26
CA THR A 194 8.61 -0.67 -17.11
C THR A 194 7.32 0.09 -17.36
N VAL A 195 6.92 0.95 -16.43
CA VAL A 195 5.87 1.94 -16.62
C VAL A 195 6.52 3.32 -16.71
N GLU A 196 6.35 3.95 -17.85
CA GLU A 196 6.97 5.21 -18.23
C GLU A 196 5.97 6.35 -18.19
N LYS A 197 6.41 7.44 -17.58
CA LYS A 197 5.86 8.78 -17.80
C LYS A 197 6.97 9.57 -18.44
N ARG A 198 6.77 10.01 -19.68
CA ARG A 198 7.81 10.70 -20.47
C ARG A 198 7.78 12.21 -20.27
N GLY A 199 8.95 12.82 -20.39
CA GLY A 199 9.12 14.27 -20.46
C GLY A 199 9.20 14.79 -21.90
N ASP A 200 9.59 13.95 -22.86
CA ASP A 200 9.66 14.28 -24.28
C ASP A 200 9.24 13.09 -25.18
N PRO A 201 8.10 13.17 -25.90
CA PRO A 201 7.09 14.21 -25.78
C PRO A 201 6.47 14.26 -24.36
N PRO A 202 6.11 15.45 -23.83
CA PRO A 202 5.58 15.59 -22.48
C PRO A 202 4.33 14.74 -22.24
N GLY A 203 4.22 14.16 -21.05
CA GLY A 203 2.98 13.51 -20.59
C GLY A 203 2.64 12.18 -21.26
N ILE A 204 3.48 11.68 -22.18
CA ILE A 204 3.26 10.37 -22.81
C ILE A 204 3.37 9.26 -21.76
N VAL A 205 2.32 8.44 -21.70
CA VAL A 205 2.32 7.18 -20.97
C VAL A 205 2.74 6.07 -21.92
N ALA A 206 3.77 5.32 -21.52
CA ALA A 206 4.22 4.14 -22.23
C ALA A 206 4.52 3.03 -21.24
N TRP A 207 4.44 1.79 -21.68
CA TRP A 207 4.86 0.65 -20.87
C TRP A 207 5.38 -0.46 -21.74
N ARG A 208 6.15 -1.35 -21.11
CA ARG A 208 6.65 -2.59 -21.70
C ARG A 208 6.67 -3.67 -20.65
N PHE A 209 6.25 -4.87 -21.04
CA PHE A 209 6.30 -6.09 -20.26
C PHE A 209 6.97 -7.18 -21.10
N ILE A 210 7.97 -7.84 -20.53
CA ILE A 210 8.72 -8.93 -21.14
C ILE A 210 8.66 -10.11 -20.18
N ALA A 211 8.11 -11.21 -20.70
CA ALA A 211 8.10 -12.52 -20.05
C ALA A 211 9.01 -13.44 -20.87
N ARG A 212 10.32 -13.35 -20.64
CA ARG A 212 11.38 -14.07 -21.35
C ARG A 212 11.57 -13.62 -22.81
N ASP A 213 11.06 -14.39 -23.76
CA ASP A 213 11.16 -14.13 -25.20
C ASP A 213 9.88 -13.52 -25.78
N ASP A 214 8.90 -13.25 -24.93
CA ASP A 214 7.64 -12.62 -25.30
C ASP A 214 7.60 -11.17 -24.82
N VAL A 215 7.34 -10.26 -25.76
CA VAL A 215 7.42 -8.81 -25.56
C VAL A 215 6.10 -8.19 -25.95
N ILE A 216 5.50 -7.48 -25.00
CA ILE A 216 4.36 -6.61 -25.25
C ILE A 216 4.65 -5.21 -24.74
N ASP A 217 4.31 -4.21 -25.53
CA ASP A 217 4.50 -2.81 -25.18
C ASP A 217 3.51 -1.90 -25.90
N THR A 218 3.44 -0.65 -25.46
CA THR A 218 2.75 0.41 -26.18
C THR A 218 3.56 0.88 -27.39
N GLU A 219 2.92 0.92 -28.56
CA GLU A 219 3.50 1.36 -29.83
C GLU A 219 2.63 2.40 -30.53
N GLY A 220 3.26 3.33 -31.26
CA GLY A 220 2.56 4.33 -32.07
C GLY A 220 1.47 5.07 -31.29
N ALA A 221 0.23 4.97 -31.79
CA ALA A 221 -0.95 5.64 -31.23
C ALA A 221 -1.41 5.08 -29.86
N GLU A 222 -0.85 3.97 -29.38
CA GLU A 222 -1.14 3.44 -28.05
C GLU A 222 -0.45 4.24 -26.93
N ARG A 223 0.56 5.04 -27.30
CA ARG A 223 1.25 5.98 -26.41
C ARG A 223 0.44 7.26 -26.34
N GLU A 224 -0.44 7.32 -25.35
CA GLU A 224 -1.33 8.46 -25.15
C GLU A 224 -0.66 9.54 -24.31
N GLU A 225 -0.89 10.78 -24.71
CA GLU A 225 -0.50 11.96 -23.94
C GLU A 225 -1.55 12.25 -22.88
N TYR A 226 -1.10 12.46 -21.65
CA TYR A 226 -1.93 12.96 -20.57
C TYR A 226 -1.30 14.21 -19.95
N ASN A 227 -2.11 15.25 -19.79
CA ASN A 227 -1.67 16.52 -19.21
C ASN A 227 -1.64 16.45 -17.67
N PHE A 228 -0.72 15.66 -17.12
CA PHE A 228 -0.51 15.55 -15.68
C PHE A 228 -0.26 16.92 -15.04
N GLN A 229 -1.01 17.22 -13.99
CA GLN A 229 -0.83 18.39 -13.14
C GLN A 229 -0.05 18.05 -11.87
N ALA A 230 0.96 18.85 -11.53
CA ALA A 230 1.83 18.59 -10.38
C ALA A 230 1.08 18.52 -9.03
N HIS A 231 0.04 19.34 -8.85
CA HIS A 231 -0.71 19.43 -7.60
C HIS A 231 -1.77 18.32 -7.41
N LEU A 232 -1.99 17.47 -8.42
CA LEU A 232 -2.96 16.38 -8.36
C LEU A 232 -2.30 15.08 -7.91
N LEU A 233 -3.10 14.24 -7.26
CA LEU A 233 -2.72 12.90 -6.83
C LEU A 233 -3.14 11.88 -7.89
N TYR A 234 -2.21 11.03 -8.31
CA TYR A 234 -2.47 9.96 -9.24
C TYR A 234 -2.20 8.60 -8.60
N PHE A 235 -3.14 7.67 -8.76
CA PHE A 235 -2.91 6.27 -8.49
C PHE A 235 -2.44 5.58 -9.77
N TRP A 236 -1.30 4.94 -9.70
CA TRP A 236 -0.73 4.16 -10.80
C TRP A 236 -0.72 2.69 -10.42
N ARG A 237 -1.12 1.85 -11.37
CA ARG A 237 -1.19 0.42 -11.16
C ARG A 237 -0.81 -0.32 -12.43
N ALA A 238 0.10 -1.27 -12.30
CA ALA A 238 0.32 -2.33 -13.28
C ALA A 238 -0.15 -3.67 -12.71
N THR A 239 -0.84 -4.48 -13.51
CA THR A 239 -1.22 -5.85 -13.15
C THR A 239 -0.78 -6.82 -14.24
N TRP A 240 -0.32 -8.00 -13.86
CA TRP A 240 -0.05 -9.12 -14.76
C TRP A 240 -0.66 -10.38 -14.16
N GLN A 241 -1.69 -10.90 -14.82
CA GLN A 241 -2.40 -12.10 -14.38
C GLN A 241 -3.08 -12.74 -15.58
N SER A 242 -3.19 -14.07 -15.59
CA SER A 242 -3.93 -14.80 -16.61
C SER A 242 -3.54 -14.39 -18.04
N ASN A 243 -2.24 -14.23 -18.29
CA ASN A 243 -1.68 -13.84 -19.58
C ASN A 243 -2.17 -12.48 -20.11
N TYR A 244 -2.50 -11.55 -19.21
CA TYR A 244 -2.90 -10.20 -19.56
C TYR A 244 -2.18 -9.17 -18.67
N PHE A 245 -1.45 -8.25 -19.31
CA PHE A 245 -0.79 -7.14 -18.64
C PHE A 245 -1.62 -5.88 -18.85
N GLU A 246 -1.83 -5.08 -17.80
CA GLU A 246 -2.58 -3.83 -17.87
C GLU A 246 -1.95 -2.75 -17.00
N VAL A 247 -1.93 -1.52 -17.50
CA VAL A 247 -1.64 -0.31 -16.71
C VAL A 247 -2.92 0.51 -16.60
N GLU A 248 -3.26 0.90 -15.37
CA GLU A 248 -4.35 1.81 -15.03
C GLU A 248 -3.79 3.03 -14.29
N ILE A 249 -4.29 4.21 -14.65
CA ILE A 249 -4.01 5.46 -13.95
C ILE A 249 -5.34 6.11 -13.56
N ARG A 250 -5.43 6.55 -12.30
CA ARG A 250 -6.57 7.29 -11.79
C ARG A 250 -6.15 8.64 -11.24
N GLU A 251 -6.87 9.68 -11.60
CA GLU A 251 -6.72 11.03 -11.06
C GLU A 251 -7.61 11.23 -9.83
N GLY A 252 -7.06 11.78 -8.75
CA GLY A 252 -7.72 11.89 -7.45
C GLY A 252 -7.38 10.74 -6.49
N GLY A 253 -6.31 10.00 -6.76
CA GLY A 253 -5.87 8.86 -5.95
C GLY A 253 -6.62 7.56 -6.25
N PHE A 254 -6.61 6.61 -5.29
CA PHE A 254 -7.09 5.23 -5.50
C PHE A 254 -8.56 5.13 -5.93
N SER A 255 -9.42 5.96 -5.34
CA SER A 255 -10.86 6.05 -5.66
C SER A 255 -11.16 7.08 -6.74
N GLY A 256 -10.12 7.58 -7.41
CA GLY A 256 -10.20 8.62 -8.43
C GLY A 256 -10.81 8.16 -9.74
N GLN A 257 -10.98 9.11 -10.67
CA GLN A 257 -11.45 8.83 -12.03
C GLN A 257 -10.33 8.14 -12.82
N THR A 258 -10.66 7.05 -13.51
CA THR A 258 -9.73 6.44 -14.48
C THR A 258 -9.48 7.38 -15.65
N VAL A 259 -8.22 7.72 -15.87
CA VAL A 259 -7.77 8.63 -16.95
C VAL A 259 -6.92 7.90 -18.00
N TYR A 260 -6.40 6.73 -17.65
CA TYR A 260 -5.69 5.84 -18.57
C TYR A 260 -5.97 4.40 -18.17
N ARG A 261 -6.22 3.54 -19.16
CA ARG A 261 -6.32 2.09 -18.97
C ARG A 261 -6.00 1.38 -20.27
N LYS A 262 -4.86 0.69 -20.33
CA LYS A 262 -4.46 -0.10 -21.50
C LYS A 262 -3.74 -1.37 -21.08
N GLY A 263 -3.95 -2.43 -21.85
CA GLY A 263 -3.29 -3.70 -21.64
C GLY A 263 -3.21 -4.53 -22.91
N LYS A 264 -2.42 -5.60 -22.86
CA LYS A 264 -2.24 -6.58 -23.94
C LYS A 264 -2.10 -7.98 -23.37
N HIS A 265 -2.51 -8.96 -24.16
CA HIS A 265 -2.22 -10.36 -23.90
C HIS A 265 -0.77 -10.68 -24.27
N TRP A 266 -0.15 -11.56 -23.49
CA TRP A 266 1.11 -12.21 -23.84
C TRP A 266 0.87 -13.73 -24.01
N GLU A 267 1.76 -14.43 -24.69
CA GLU A 267 1.70 -15.86 -25.06
C GLU A 267 1.79 -16.83 -23.87
N GLY A 268 1.82 -16.35 -22.63
CA GLY A 268 1.73 -17.15 -21.42
C GLY A 268 2.97 -17.93 -21.01
N ARG A 269 4.16 -17.52 -21.48
CA ARG A 269 5.46 -18.16 -21.14
C ARG A 269 5.97 -17.87 -19.73
N GLY A 270 5.13 -17.30 -18.86
CA GLY A 270 5.41 -17.03 -17.44
C GLY A 270 6.35 -15.84 -17.20
N TYR A 271 6.02 -15.00 -16.21
CA TYR A 271 6.93 -13.98 -15.69
C TYR A 271 7.65 -14.52 -14.46
N GLU A 272 8.91 -14.93 -14.61
CA GLU A 272 9.65 -15.72 -13.62
C GLU A 272 10.97 -15.05 -13.20
N ALA A 273 10.96 -13.73 -13.00
CA ALA A 273 12.14 -12.99 -12.58
C ALA A 273 12.74 -13.56 -11.27
N ASN A 274 13.97 -14.08 -11.29
CA ASN A 274 14.66 -14.56 -10.10
C ASN A 274 16.17 -14.25 -10.13
N PRO A 275 16.69 -13.40 -9.23
CA PRO A 275 15.99 -12.66 -8.17
C PRO A 275 14.94 -11.69 -8.72
N HIS A 276 13.82 -11.50 -8.02
CA HIS A 276 12.78 -10.56 -8.45
C HIS A 276 13.04 -9.18 -7.81
N VAL A 277 13.53 -8.23 -8.61
CA VAL A 277 13.86 -6.88 -8.14
C VAL A 277 12.83 -5.87 -8.67
N LEU A 278 12.33 -5.04 -7.77
CA LEU A 278 11.36 -3.98 -8.02
C LEU A 278 12.06 -2.63 -7.87
N TYR A 279 11.65 -1.65 -8.66
CA TYR A 279 12.17 -0.29 -8.63
C TYR A 279 11.01 0.70 -8.58
N VAL A 280 11.08 1.63 -7.63
CA VAL A 280 10.34 2.89 -7.67
C VAL A 280 11.29 3.92 -8.26
N GLY A 281 10.96 4.43 -9.45
CA GLY A 281 11.95 4.98 -10.38
C GLY A 281 12.62 3.87 -11.20
N ALA A 282 13.88 4.09 -11.62
CA ALA A 282 14.74 3.08 -12.22
C ALA A 282 16.23 3.48 -12.17
N PRO A 283 17.16 2.51 -12.10
CA PRO A 283 18.59 2.79 -12.24
C PRO A 283 18.92 3.34 -13.65
N ILE A 284 20.07 4.02 -13.76
CA ILE A 284 20.61 4.43 -15.06
C ILE A 284 21.07 3.20 -15.84
N GLY A 285 20.30 2.82 -16.85
CA GLY A 285 20.67 1.80 -17.82
C GLY A 285 21.52 2.37 -18.97
N ARG A 286 21.78 1.53 -19.98
CA ARG A 286 22.56 1.94 -21.19
C ARG A 286 21.99 3.15 -21.95
N SER A 287 20.72 3.47 -21.74
CA SER A 287 20.04 4.60 -22.39
C SER A 287 20.38 5.94 -21.73
N GLY A 288 21.17 5.93 -20.65
CA GLY A 288 21.54 7.13 -19.92
C GLY A 288 20.45 7.65 -18.98
N PRO A 289 20.72 8.78 -18.29
CA PRO A 289 19.82 9.37 -17.30
C PRO A 289 18.42 9.71 -17.84
N ASP A 290 18.32 10.08 -19.12
CA ASP A 290 17.03 10.42 -19.76
C ASP A 290 16.05 9.25 -19.84
N GLY A 291 16.51 8.01 -19.58
CA GLY A 291 15.70 6.80 -19.54
C GLY A 291 15.51 6.22 -18.13
N ALA A 292 15.98 6.90 -17.08
CA ALA A 292 15.99 6.43 -15.69
C ALA A 292 14.75 6.96 -14.92
N SER A 293 14.89 7.45 -13.70
CA SER A 293 13.75 7.92 -12.90
C SER A 293 13.12 9.23 -13.40
N VAL A 294 11.83 9.43 -13.13
CA VAL A 294 11.19 10.74 -13.29
C VAL A 294 11.71 11.70 -12.22
N ASN A 295 12.36 12.79 -12.63
CA ASN A 295 12.91 13.79 -11.71
C ASN A 295 11.78 14.56 -10.98
N GLY A 296 11.90 14.71 -9.67
CA GLY A 296 11.09 15.58 -8.82
C GLY A 296 9.76 15.00 -8.34
N VAL A 297 9.41 13.78 -8.76
CA VAL A 297 8.14 13.15 -8.36
C VAL A 297 8.16 12.76 -6.89
N LYS A 298 7.00 12.87 -6.24
CA LYS A 298 6.79 12.40 -4.87
C LYS A 298 5.93 11.14 -4.89
N ILE A 299 6.42 10.09 -4.24
CA ILE A 299 5.84 8.75 -4.26
C ILE A 299 5.48 8.31 -2.84
N ARG A 300 4.33 7.64 -2.70
CA ARG A 300 3.89 7.06 -1.43
C ARG A 300 3.07 5.79 -1.62
N GLN A 301 2.90 5.05 -0.54
CA GLN A 301 2.07 3.84 -0.48
C GLN A 301 2.43 2.86 -1.61
N VAL A 302 3.64 2.35 -1.66
CA VAL A 302 4.03 1.37 -2.68
C VAL A 302 3.50 0.00 -2.27
N TYR A 303 2.87 -0.72 -3.18
CA TYR A 303 2.42 -2.09 -2.96
C TYR A 303 2.82 -2.97 -4.13
N VAL A 304 3.31 -4.16 -3.81
CA VAL A 304 3.52 -5.25 -4.77
C VAL A 304 3.02 -6.55 -4.16
N GLY A 305 2.19 -7.31 -4.86
CA GLY A 305 1.70 -8.57 -4.32
C GLY A 305 0.70 -9.31 -5.19
N PRO A 306 0.39 -10.58 -4.83
CA PRO A 306 -0.55 -11.43 -5.58
C PRO A 306 -2.02 -11.15 -5.24
N PHE A 307 -2.28 -10.39 -4.17
CA PHE A 307 -3.63 -10.14 -3.66
C PHE A 307 -4.04 -8.69 -3.89
N ARG A 308 -5.29 -8.41 -3.50
CA ARG A 308 -5.80 -7.05 -3.48
C ARG A 308 -4.92 -6.20 -2.55
N ARG A 309 -4.46 -5.07 -3.07
CA ARG A 309 -3.81 -4.00 -2.32
C ARG A 309 -4.55 -3.69 -0.99
N PRO A 310 -3.84 -3.70 0.17
CA PRO A 310 -4.43 -3.40 1.47
C PRO A 310 -5.11 -2.03 1.51
N ALA A 311 -6.17 -1.85 2.31
CA ALA A 311 -6.86 -0.55 2.36
C ALA A 311 -6.00 0.54 2.99
N SER A 312 -5.04 0.17 3.86
CA SER A 312 -4.02 1.09 4.38
C SER A 312 -3.20 1.77 3.27
N ALA A 313 -2.99 1.07 2.15
CA ALA A 313 -2.22 1.60 1.03
C ALA A 313 -3.05 2.58 0.15
N ASN A 314 -4.33 2.77 0.41
CA ASN A 314 -5.20 3.58 -0.46
C ASN A 314 -5.34 5.05 -0.02
N GLN A 315 -4.64 5.45 1.04
CA GLN A 315 -4.69 6.80 1.63
C GLN A 315 -3.61 7.74 1.07
#